data_AF-Q47ZW9-F1
#
_entry.id   AF-Q47ZW9-F1
#
_cell.length_a   1.000
_cell.length_b   1.000
_cell.length_c   1.000
_cell.angle_alpha   90.00
_cell.angle_beta   90.00
_cell.angle_gamma   90.00
#
_symmetry.space_group_name_H-M   'P 1'
#
loop_
_entity.id
_entity.type
_entity.pdbx_description
1 polymer ?
#
loop_
_entity_poly.entity_id
_entity_poly.type
_entity_poly.pdbx_seq_one_letter_code
_entity_poly.pdbx_strand_id
1 'polypeptide(L)'
;MRLIRLKEVMSISGLGRSSIYKFMEEGRFPMSISLGERAIAWEVSEVEEWVLDKIEGRNKLVEPKQQGKVSEIDVTKYINDKFSLLSINEAITWLMQVYKQAK
;
A
#
# COMPACT_ATOMS: atom_id res chain seq x y z
N MET A 1 2.04 20.74 4.05
CA MET A 1 1.91 20.46 5.50
C MET A 1 0.52 20.87 5.95
N ARG A 2 -0.30 19.90 6.41
CA ARG A 2 -1.66 20.12 6.92
C ARG A 2 -1.70 19.64 8.37
N LEU A 3 -2.33 20.43 9.24
CA LEU A 3 -2.50 20.09 10.64
C LEU A 3 -3.94 19.64 10.93
N ILE A 4 -4.08 18.62 11.76
CA ILE A 4 -5.37 18.01 12.10
C ILE A 4 -5.59 17.93 13.60
N ARG A 5 -6.86 18.01 14.01
CA ARG A 5 -7.25 17.93 15.42
C ARG A 5 -7.51 16.49 15.83
N LEU A 6 -7.57 16.25 17.14
CA LEU A 6 -7.76 14.92 17.73
C LEU A 6 -8.91 14.12 17.10
N LYS A 7 -10.05 14.74 16.78
CA LYS A 7 -11.19 14.06 16.16
C LYS A 7 -10.84 13.42 14.82
N GLU A 8 -10.03 14.09 14.01
CA GLU A 8 -9.59 13.60 12.71
C GLU A 8 -8.46 12.57 12.86
N VAL A 9 -7.54 12.78 13.82
CA VAL A 9 -6.54 11.77 14.19
C VAL A 9 -7.19 10.44 14.59
N MET A 10 -8.25 10.49 15.40
CA MET A 10 -9.04 9.31 15.76
C MET A 10 -9.71 8.67 14.53
N SER A 11 -10.19 9.48 13.59
CA SER A 11 -10.80 8.99 12.34
C SER A 11 -9.80 8.29 11.43
N ILE A 12 -8.55 8.78 11.35
CA ILE A 12 -7.51 8.22 10.49
C ILE A 12 -6.89 6.98 11.13
N SER A 13 -6.51 7.07 12.41
CA SER A 13 -5.83 5.98 13.12
C SER A 13 -6.77 4.87 13.61
N GLY A 14 -8.07 5.14 13.70
CA GLY A 14 -9.06 4.25 14.32
C GLY A 14 -8.90 4.10 15.85
N LEU A 15 -7.96 4.83 16.46
CA LEU A 15 -7.69 4.76 17.89
C LEU A 15 -8.64 5.63 18.72
N GLY A 16 -8.96 5.17 19.92
CA GLY A 16 -9.58 5.99 20.95
C GLY A 16 -8.62 7.05 21.51
N ARG A 17 -9.18 8.13 22.07
CA ARG A 17 -8.42 9.23 22.69
C ARG A 17 -7.37 8.74 23.72
N SER A 18 -7.76 7.84 24.61
CA SER A 18 -6.85 7.31 25.64
C SER A 18 -5.68 6.53 25.05
N SER A 19 -5.92 5.73 24.01
CA SER A 19 -4.88 4.98 23.30
C SER A 19 -3.88 5.89 22.61
N ILE A 20 -4.35 7.00 22.01
CA ILE A 20 -3.48 7.99 21.38
C ILE A 20 -2.51 8.57 22.42
N TYR A 21 -3.02 9.08 23.55
CA TYR A 21 -2.13 9.64 24.59
C TYR A 21 -1.20 8.60 25.21
N LYS A 22 -1.70 7.38 25.45
CA LYS A 22 -0.85 6.29 25.95
C LYS A 22 0.27 5.96 24.97
N PHE A 23 -0.02 5.89 23.67
CA PHE A 23 1.01 5.59 22.67
C PHE A 23 1.97 6.76 22.47
N MET A 24 1.53 8.01 22.66
CA MET A 24 2.42 9.17 22.69
C MET A 24 3.39 9.08 23.87
N GLU A 25 2.91 8.74 25.08
CA GLU A 25 3.77 8.55 26.26
C GLU A 25 4.79 7.41 26.06
N GLU A 26 4.37 6.34 25.38
CA GLU A 26 5.25 5.21 25.05
C GLU A 26 6.17 5.47 23.85
N GLY A 27 6.10 6.66 23.22
CA GLY A 27 6.89 7.00 22.02
C GLY A 27 6.51 6.19 20.78
N ARG A 28 5.33 5.57 20.77
CA ARG A 28 4.81 4.72 19.70
C ARG A 28 3.85 5.42 18.76
N PHE A 29 3.56 6.71 18.96
CA PHE A 29 2.65 7.50 18.13
C PHE A 29 3.20 8.92 17.93
N PRO A 30 2.91 9.60 16.80
CA PRO A 30 3.36 10.98 16.55
C PRO A 30 3.01 11.96 17.69
N MET A 31 3.96 12.82 18.03
CA MET A 31 3.76 13.83 19.06
C MET A 31 2.88 14.97 18.56
N SER A 32 2.08 15.55 19.46
CA SER A 32 1.24 16.69 19.11
C SER A 32 2.04 17.99 19.06
N ILE A 33 1.75 18.83 18.08
CA ILE A 33 2.23 20.19 17.95
C ILE A 33 1.31 21.12 18.74
N SER A 34 1.87 21.89 19.67
CA SER A 34 1.14 22.94 20.37
C SER A 34 0.91 24.14 19.46
N LEU A 35 -0.35 24.55 19.32
CA LEU A 35 -0.79 25.74 18.58
C LEU A 35 -1.18 26.89 19.52
N GLY A 36 -0.97 26.73 20.82
CA GLY A 36 -1.33 27.68 21.86
C GLY A 36 -1.76 27.00 23.16
N GLU A 37 -2.21 27.79 24.12
CA GLU A 37 -2.43 27.37 25.51
C GLU A 37 -3.41 26.19 25.68
N ARG A 38 -4.41 26.07 24.80
CA ARG A 38 -5.44 25.00 24.87
C ARG A 38 -5.59 24.22 23.57
N ALA A 39 -4.72 24.47 22.60
CA ALA A 39 -4.90 24.00 21.23
C ALA A 39 -3.71 23.15 20.81
N ILE A 40 -3.95 21.87 20.52
CA ILE A 40 -2.96 20.95 19.96
C ILE A 40 -3.42 20.39 18.62
N ALA A 41 -2.48 20.02 17.77
CA ALA A 41 -2.73 19.40 16.48
C ALA A 41 -1.63 18.39 16.14
N TRP A 42 -1.85 17.59 15.10
CA TRP A 42 -0.86 16.67 14.55
C TRP A 42 -0.65 16.98 13.09
N GLU A 43 0.53 16.67 12.57
CA GLU A 43 0.75 16.70 11.14
C GLU A 43 0.07 15.49 10.48
N VAL A 44 -0.62 15.70 9.36
CA VAL A 44 -1.36 14.62 8.68
C VAL A 44 -0.43 13.50 8.22
N SER A 45 0.68 13.84 7.57
CA SER A 45 1.60 12.85 7.02
C SER A 45 2.20 11.97 8.10
N GLU A 46 2.62 12.51 9.24
CA GLU A 46 3.10 11.69 10.37
C GLU A 46 2.07 10.66 10.84
N VAL A 47 0.78 11.04 10.92
CA VAL A 47 -0.29 10.12 11.35
C VAL A 47 -0.57 9.07 10.27
N GLU A 48 -0.58 9.45 8.99
CA GLU A 48 -0.78 8.53 7.87
C GLU A 48 0.40 7.55 7.74
N GLU A 49 1.63 8.03 7.84
CA GLU A 49 2.85 7.21 7.85
C GLU A 49 2.83 6.21 9.02
N TRP A 50 2.40 6.65 10.20
CA TRP A 50 2.22 5.75 11.34
C TRP A 50 1.22 4.63 11.06
N VAL A 51 0.09 4.94 10.41
CA VAL A 51 -0.91 3.93 10.01
C VAL A 51 -0.32 2.96 8.99
N LEU A 52 0.41 3.48 8.00
CA LEU A 52 1.10 2.68 6.99
C LEU A 52 2.11 1.72 7.63
N ASP A 53 2.91 2.19 8.59
CA ASP A 53 3.84 1.34 9.35
C ASP A 53 3.11 0.19 10.07
N LYS A 54 1.91 0.42 10.64
CA LYS A 54 1.11 -0.67 11.23
C LYS A 54 0.58 -1.65 10.21
N ILE A 55 0.15 -1.17 9.04
CA ILE A 55 -0.29 -2.02 7.93
C ILE A 55 0.88 -2.86 7.41
N GLU A 56 2.04 -2.25 7.20
CA GLU A 56 3.26 -2.94 6.78
C GLU A 56 3.75 -3.94 7.83
N GLY A 57 3.77 -3.54 9.10
CA GLY A 57 4.11 -4.44 10.21
C GLY A 57 3.22 -5.68 10.24
N ARG A 58 1.91 -5.51 10.02
CA ARG A 58 0.97 -6.65 9.85
C ARG A 58 1.31 -7.48 8.62
N ASN A 59 1.59 -6.84 7.49
CA ASN A 59 1.91 -7.51 6.22
C ASN A 59 3.31 -8.15 6.21
N LYS A 60 4.20 -7.83 7.15
CA LYS A 60 5.48 -8.54 7.33
C LYS A 60 5.28 -9.85 8.09
N LEU A 61 4.28 -9.92 8.97
CA LEU A 61 3.90 -11.13 9.71
C LEU A 61 3.09 -12.11 8.85
N VAL A 62 2.40 -11.60 7.84
CA VAL A 62 1.77 -12.38 6.80
C VAL A 62 2.66 -12.26 5.58
N GLU A 63 3.62 -13.17 5.38
CA GLU A 63 4.48 -13.13 4.18
C GLU A 63 3.62 -12.75 2.96
N PRO A 64 3.93 -11.63 2.28
CA PRO A 64 3.10 -11.20 1.18
C PRO A 64 3.12 -12.34 0.17
N LYS A 65 1.96 -12.94 -0.12
CA LYS A 65 1.76 -13.56 -1.42
C LYS A 65 2.14 -12.46 -2.41
N GLN A 66 3.30 -12.61 -3.05
CA GLN A 66 3.84 -11.64 -3.98
C GLN A 66 2.75 -11.33 -4.98
N GLN A 67 2.10 -10.18 -4.82
CA GLN A 67 1.06 -9.74 -5.75
C GLN A 67 1.81 -9.17 -6.96
N GLY A 68 2.25 -10.10 -7.83
CA GLY A 68 2.46 -9.88 -9.25
C GLY A 68 3.52 -8.86 -9.65
N LYS A 69 4.76 -8.96 -9.15
CA LYS A 69 5.90 -8.54 -9.98
C LYS A 69 6.32 -9.75 -10.79
N VAL A 70 5.60 -10.03 -11.88
CA VAL A 70 6.01 -11.08 -12.83
C VAL A 70 7.41 -10.70 -13.29
N SER A 71 8.40 -11.53 -12.95
CA SER A 71 9.78 -11.21 -13.32
C SER A 71 9.90 -11.27 -14.85
N GLU A 72 10.80 -10.48 -15.43
CA GLU A 72 11.05 -10.51 -16.87
C GLU A 72 11.34 -11.95 -17.35
N ILE A 73 12.04 -12.73 -16.51
CA ILE A 73 12.34 -14.14 -16.73
C ILE A 73 11.06 -14.99 -16.85
N ASP A 74 10.05 -14.75 -16.00
CA ASP A 74 8.78 -15.49 -16.03
C ASP A 74 7.95 -15.15 -17.27
N VAL A 75 7.97 -13.89 -17.70
CA VAL A 75 7.30 -13.45 -18.94
C VAL A 75 7.96 -14.08 -20.16
N THR A 76 9.29 -14.01 -20.25
CA THR A 76 10.05 -14.58 -21.37
C THR A 76 9.87 -16.10 -21.43
N LYS A 77 9.88 -16.78 -20.28
CA LYS A 77 9.61 -18.22 -20.20
C LYS A 77 8.21 -18.56 -20.67
N TYR A 78 7.19 -17.84 -20.19
CA TYR A 78 5.81 -18.07 -20.59
C TYR A 78 5.61 -17.87 -22.10
N ILE A 79 6.17 -16.80 -22.67
CA ILE A 79 6.09 -16.51 -24.10
C ILE A 79 6.76 -17.65 -24.89
N ASN A 80 7.98 -18.03 -24.53
CA ASN A 80 8.71 -19.10 -25.21
C ASN A 80 7.95 -20.44 -25.11
N ASP A 81 7.47 -20.82 -23.93
CA ASP A 81 6.70 -22.05 -23.74
C ASP A 81 5.40 -22.02 -24.55
N LYS A 82 4.70 -20.89 -24.56
CA LYS A 82 3.42 -20.72 -25.29
C LYS A 82 3.59 -20.86 -26.79
N PHE A 83 4.67 -20.32 -27.35
CA PHE A 83 4.91 -20.34 -28.80
C PHE A 83 5.81 -21.50 -29.26
N SER A 84 6.41 -22.25 -28.34
CA SER A 84 7.32 -23.38 -28.66
C SER A 84 6.68 -24.48 -29.51
N LEU A 85 5.37 -24.66 -29.41
CA LEU A 85 4.60 -25.71 -30.10
C LEU A 85 3.66 -25.16 -31.18
N LEU A 86 3.72 -23.86 -31.49
CA LEU A 86 2.86 -23.23 -32.48
C LEU A 86 3.61 -22.98 -33.78
N SER A 87 2.96 -23.28 -34.90
CA SER A 87 3.42 -22.76 -36.20
C SER A 87 3.23 -21.24 -36.25
N ILE A 88 3.98 -20.57 -37.13
CA ILE A 88 3.92 -19.11 -37.30
C ILE A 88 2.48 -18.63 -37.58
N ASN A 89 1.72 -19.37 -38.39
CA ASN A 89 0.34 -19.02 -38.70
C ASN A 89 -0.58 -19.11 -37.49
N GLU A 90 -0.40 -20.12 -36.63
CA GLU A 90 -1.18 -20.27 -35.40
C GLU A 90 -0.83 -19.19 -34.37
N ALA A 91 0.46 -18.83 -34.27
CA ALA A 91 0.92 -17.74 -33.42
C ALA A 91 0.34 -16.38 -33.85
N ILE A 92 0.36 -16.08 -35.15
CA ILE A 92 -0.22 -14.84 -35.71
C ILE A 92 -1.73 -14.79 -35.45
N THR A 93 -2.43 -15.90 -35.69
CA THR A 93 -3.88 -15.99 -35.46
C THR A 93 -4.22 -15.73 -33.99
N TRP A 94 -3.44 -16.31 -33.07
CA TRP A 94 -3.63 -16.11 -31.64
C TRP A 94 -3.37 -14.64 -31.23
N LEU A 95 -2.30 -14.02 -31.72
CA LEU A 95 -1.98 -12.61 -31.44
C LEU A 95 -3.08 -11.67 -31.94
N MET A 96 -3.60 -11.90 -33.15
CA MET A 96 -4.70 -11.12 -33.72
C MET A 96 -5.98 -11.24 -32.88
N GLN A 97 -6.27 -12.43 -32.34
CA GLN A 97 -7.42 -12.67 -31.47
C GLN A 97 -7.29 -11.95 -30.12
N VAL A 98 -6.11 -12.00 -29.50
CA VAL A 98 -5.84 -11.29 -28.24
C VAL A 98 -5.96 -9.77 -28.44
N TYR A 99 -5.37 -9.23 -29.52
CA TYR A 99 -5.48 -7.81 -29.84
C TYR A 99 -6.93 -7.34 -30.06
N LYS A 100 -7.76 -8.19 -30.66
CA LYS A 100 -9.20 -7.91 -30.87
C LYS A 100 -10.01 -7.87 -29.56
N GLN A 101 -9.61 -8.60 -28.53
CA GLN A 101 -10.30 -8.62 -27.23
C GLN A 101 -9.85 -7.49 -26.28
N ALA A 102 -8.70 -6.89 -26.55
CA ALA A 102 -8.13 -5.81 -25.73
C ALA A 102 -8.60 -4.40 -26.17
N LYS A 103 -9.41 -4.31 -27.23
CA LYS A 103 -9.97 -3.06 -27.77
C LYS A 103 -11.49 -3.05 -27.58
#